data_AF-A0A7C2K1S4-F1
#
_entry.id   AF-A0A7C2K1S4-F1
#
_cell.length_a   1.000
_cell.length_b   1.000
_cell.length_c   1.000
_cell.angle_alpha   90.00
_cell.angle_beta   90.00
_cell.angle_gamma   90.00
#
_symmetry.space_group_name_H-M   'P 1'
#
loop_
_entity.id
_entity.type
_entity.pdbx_description
1 polymer ?
#
loop_
_entity_poly.entity_id
_entity_poly.type
_entity_poly.pdbx_seq_one_letter_code
_entity_poly.pdbx_strand_id
1 'polypeptide(L)'
;MSVRRIGIAWLCLMSGAAWAADDALRERLRDVNGDRTDVWVYNDIQQGMAEARRTGKPLFVTFRCVPCKDCAAFDADVANGNERVMQVAREKFVSVRQVEMKGVDLNLFQFDHDLNWAGMFLNADGVIYARYGTQSAEGPDAYNSIDGLLSTMHRVLELHANYPNNRAELLGKRGPDRPAASALELPGLRNPEKYAKQTERSNCIHCHNIHDAEYQHAVDTGTWSIELLWKYPLPDNLGLKIDRKSGVRIEQVVAGSAAAQAKLSAGEDVVRMNGQRITSIADMQWVLHHLPNTATNVEVETSVTGKHAVALKAGWKESDFSWRGSMWNAPPKLQVWMPPLPAEAREKLNLPANVTPLEVRWINREGAAGQQAFADGLREKDVVIAVAGQPVNGDTKQFNRHVKLHYKLGDVLPLTVLRDGERKEIRIKLVD
;
A
#
# COMPACT_ATOMS: atom_id res chain seq x y z
N MET A 1 -53.52 -42.02 -28.69
CA MET A 1 -52.49 -41.72 -27.68
C MET A 1 -51.21 -41.35 -28.41
N SER A 2 -50.82 -40.06 -28.41
CA SER A 2 -49.50 -39.62 -28.89
C SER A 2 -49.08 -38.43 -28.02
N VAL A 3 -47.97 -38.60 -27.33
CA VAL A 3 -47.48 -37.75 -26.25
C VAL A 3 -46.73 -36.56 -26.85
N ARG A 4 -47.19 -35.34 -26.56
CA ARG A 4 -46.45 -34.10 -26.83
C ARG A 4 -45.28 -33.99 -25.85
N ARG A 5 -44.05 -33.89 -26.39
CA ARG A 5 -42.86 -33.49 -25.63
C ARG A 5 -42.97 -32.02 -25.26
N ILE A 6 -43.01 -31.72 -23.95
CA ILE A 6 -42.82 -30.38 -23.41
C ILE A 6 -41.32 -30.25 -23.11
N GLY A 7 -40.62 -29.42 -23.89
CA GLY A 7 -39.29 -28.95 -23.53
C GLY A 7 -39.43 -27.84 -22.51
N ILE A 8 -38.93 -28.06 -21.29
CA ILE A 8 -38.81 -27.02 -20.27
C ILE A 8 -37.49 -26.30 -20.50
N ALA A 9 -37.59 -25.02 -20.89
CA ALA A 9 -36.47 -24.10 -20.94
C ALA A 9 -35.98 -23.82 -19.51
N TRP A 10 -34.79 -24.30 -19.18
CA TRP A 10 -34.02 -23.84 -18.02
C TRP A 10 -33.11 -22.70 -18.49
N LEU A 11 -33.58 -21.46 -18.40
CA LEU A 11 -32.74 -20.28 -18.57
C LEU A 11 -33.07 -19.22 -17.51
N CYS A 12 -32.01 -18.67 -16.91
CA CYS A 12 -31.98 -17.41 -16.13
C CYS A 12 -32.48 -17.40 -14.67
N LEU A 13 -31.87 -18.19 -13.78
CA LEU A 13 -31.98 -17.98 -12.31
C LEU A 13 -30.66 -17.60 -11.61
N MET A 14 -29.52 -17.54 -12.32
CA MET A 14 -28.22 -17.26 -11.69
C MET A 14 -27.81 -15.78 -11.66
N SER A 15 -28.38 -14.91 -12.50
CA SER A 15 -28.00 -13.48 -12.53
C SER A 15 -28.56 -12.69 -11.34
N GLY A 16 -29.76 -13.02 -10.86
CA GLY A 16 -30.41 -12.28 -9.76
C GLY A 16 -29.77 -12.49 -8.38
N ALA A 17 -29.17 -13.66 -8.13
CA ALA A 17 -28.56 -13.97 -6.84
C ALA A 17 -27.21 -13.25 -6.63
N ALA A 18 -26.43 -13.07 -7.70
CA ALA A 18 -25.16 -12.32 -7.65
C ALA A 18 -25.41 -10.83 -7.37
N TRP A 19 -26.38 -10.23 -8.06
CA TRP A 19 -26.75 -8.81 -7.87
C TRP A 19 -27.22 -8.52 -6.44
N ALA A 20 -28.01 -9.42 -5.85
CA ALA A 20 -28.46 -9.28 -4.46
C ALA A 20 -27.32 -9.43 -3.43
N ALA A 21 -26.30 -10.24 -3.72
CA ALA A 21 -25.13 -10.40 -2.84
C ALA A 21 -24.23 -9.15 -2.85
N ASP A 22 -24.05 -8.54 -4.02
CA ASP A 22 -23.25 -7.34 -4.23
C ASP A 22 -23.87 -6.12 -3.52
N ASP A 23 -25.17 -5.89 -3.70
CA ASP A 23 -25.91 -4.81 -3.06
C ASP A 23 -25.84 -4.92 -1.53
N ALA A 24 -25.95 -6.14 -1.01
CA ALA A 24 -25.85 -6.39 0.42
C ALA A 24 -24.43 -6.11 0.96
N LEU A 25 -23.37 -6.44 0.20
CA LEU A 25 -21.99 -6.10 0.61
C LEU A 25 -21.75 -4.60 0.61
N ARG A 26 -22.20 -3.90 -0.44
CA ARG A 26 -22.10 -2.44 -0.56
C ARG A 26 -22.76 -1.73 0.62
N GLU A 27 -23.95 -2.18 1.01
CA GLU A 27 -24.68 -1.65 2.18
C GLU A 27 -23.93 -1.91 3.49
N ARG A 28 -23.48 -3.16 3.74
CA ARG A 28 -22.73 -3.53 4.94
C ARG A 28 -21.44 -2.73 5.09
N LEU A 29 -20.75 -2.46 3.99
CA LEU A 29 -19.52 -1.65 3.98
C LEU A 29 -19.78 -0.15 3.97
N ARG A 30 -21.01 0.29 3.68
CA ARG A 30 -21.39 1.69 3.43
C ARG A 30 -20.53 2.32 2.34
N ASP A 31 -20.32 1.59 1.26
CA ASP A 31 -19.53 2.05 0.12
C ASP A 31 -20.38 2.94 -0.79
N VAL A 32 -20.39 4.24 -0.49
CA VAL A 32 -21.16 5.25 -1.24
C VAL A 32 -20.68 5.44 -2.68
N ASN A 33 -19.48 4.94 -3.01
CA ASN A 33 -18.89 5.04 -4.34
C ASN A 33 -19.09 3.78 -5.18
N GLY A 34 -19.80 2.77 -4.65
CA GLY A 34 -20.00 1.48 -5.31
C GLY A 34 -21.24 1.38 -6.20
N ASP A 35 -22.00 2.46 -6.35
CA ASP A 35 -23.36 2.46 -6.93
C ASP A 35 -23.42 2.48 -8.46
N ARG A 36 -22.31 2.82 -9.14
CA ARG A 36 -22.18 2.83 -10.61
C ARG A 36 -21.95 1.44 -11.20
N THR A 37 -22.95 0.56 -11.03
CA THR A 37 -22.96 -0.81 -11.54
C THR A 37 -22.96 -0.90 -13.07
N ASP A 38 -23.26 0.20 -13.75
CA ASP A 38 -23.16 0.34 -15.21
C ASP A 38 -21.72 0.47 -15.72
N VAL A 39 -20.74 0.65 -14.82
CA VAL A 39 -19.31 0.67 -15.14
C VAL A 39 -18.53 -0.36 -14.34
N TRP A 40 -18.80 -0.47 -13.04
CA TRP A 40 -18.02 -1.28 -12.13
C TRP A 40 -18.70 -2.61 -11.85
N VAL A 41 -18.04 -3.71 -12.24
CA VAL A 41 -18.31 -5.02 -11.65
C VAL A 41 -17.91 -4.96 -10.18
N TYR A 42 -18.85 -5.18 -9.27
CA TYR A 42 -18.65 -4.95 -7.85
C TYR A 42 -18.13 -6.21 -7.16
N ASN A 43 -16.92 -6.16 -6.62
CA ASN A 43 -16.30 -7.22 -5.82
C ASN A 43 -16.26 -8.63 -6.45
N ASP A 44 -16.36 -8.72 -7.78
CA ASP A 44 -16.30 -9.98 -8.54
C ASP A 44 -15.24 -9.92 -9.66
N ILE A 45 -13.99 -10.15 -9.26
CA ILE A 45 -12.86 -10.26 -10.19
C ILE A 45 -13.06 -11.41 -11.20
N GLN A 46 -13.72 -12.51 -10.80
CA GLN A 46 -13.89 -13.67 -11.70
C GLN A 46 -14.85 -13.35 -12.83
N GLN A 47 -15.96 -12.68 -12.53
CA GLN A 47 -16.87 -12.12 -13.53
C GLN A 47 -16.15 -11.11 -14.43
N GLY A 48 -15.36 -10.20 -13.85
CA GLY A 48 -14.56 -9.26 -14.62
C GLY A 48 -13.58 -9.95 -15.59
N MET A 49 -12.91 -11.00 -15.15
CA MET A 49 -12.00 -11.80 -15.99
C MET A 49 -12.75 -12.52 -17.11
N ALA A 50 -13.93 -13.10 -16.81
CA ALA A 50 -14.76 -13.76 -17.81
C ALA A 50 -15.26 -12.75 -18.89
N GLU A 51 -15.69 -11.57 -18.45
CA GLU A 51 -16.15 -10.51 -19.34
C GLU A 51 -15.02 -9.93 -20.20
N ALA A 52 -13.81 -9.80 -19.64
CA ALA A 52 -12.63 -9.39 -20.39
C ALA A 52 -12.26 -10.42 -21.47
N ARG A 53 -12.35 -11.72 -21.18
CA ARG A 53 -12.18 -12.78 -22.21
C ARG A 53 -13.23 -12.68 -23.31
N ARG A 54 -14.48 -12.42 -22.93
CA ARG A 54 -15.61 -12.33 -23.87
C ARG A 54 -15.50 -11.12 -24.81
N THR A 55 -15.07 -9.98 -24.28
CA THR A 55 -15.04 -8.71 -25.01
C THR A 55 -13.69 -8.41 -25.67
N GLY A 56 -12.62 -9.08 -25.22
CA GLY A 56 -11.25 -8.77 -25.64
C GLY A 56 -10.77 -7.41 -25.13
N LYS A 57 -11.38 -6.84 -24.08
CA LYS A 57 -10.91 -5.62 -23.42
C LYS A 57 -9.95 -5.97 -22.27
N PRO A 58 -8.97 -5.10 -21.93
CA PRO A 58 -8.20 -5.24 -20.71
C PRO A 58 -9.07 -5.00 -19.46
N LEU A 59 -8.67 -5.57 -18.32
CA LEU A 59 -9.26 -5.26 -17.03
C LEU A 59 -8.64 -4.00 -16.42
N PHE A 60 -9.48 -3.25 -15.71
CA PHE A 60 -9.06 -2.24 -14.73
C PHE A 60 -9.66 -2.59 -13.37
N VAL A 61 -8.85 -3.15 -12.48
CA VAL A 61 -9.28 -3.55 -11.13
C VAL A 61 -8.83 -2.48 -10.13
N THR A 62 -9.77 -1.87 -9.44
CA THR A 62 -9.49 -0.98 -8.30
C THR A 62 -9.62 -1.77 -7.00
N PHE A 63 -8.69 -1.55 -6.08
CA PHE A 63 -8.71 -2.09 -4.72
C PHE A 63 -8.95 -0.93 -3.76
N ARG A 64 -10.04 -1.00 -2.99
CA ARG A 64 -10.40 0.07 -2.06
C ARG A 64 -10.68 -0.47 -0.66
N CYS A 65 -9.92 0.02 0.32
CA CYS A 65 -10.25 -0.18 1.71
C CYS A 65 -11.30 0.84 2.18
N VAL A 66 -12.58 0.54 1.93
CA VAL A 66 -13.73 1.45 2.15
C VAL A 66 -13.74 2.16 3.52
N PRO A 67 -13.44 1.50 4.67
CA PRO A 67 -13.49 2.16 5.97
C PRO A 67 -12.39 3.21 6.22
N CYS A 68 -11.32 3.21 5.42
CA CYS A 68 -10.18 4.10 5.62
C CYS A 68 -10.42 5.49 5.05
N LYS A 69 -9.89 6.55 5.68
CA LYS A 69 -10.07 7.92 5.19
C LYS A 69 -9.07 8.29 4.09
N ASP A 70 -7.89 7.69 4.13
CA ASP A 70 -6.82 7.91 3.16
C ASP A 70 -7.26 7.49 1.76
N CYS A 71 -6.93 8.33 0.77
CA CYS A 71 -7.35 8.26 -0.63
C CYS A 71 -8.87 8.30 -0.87
N ALA A 72 -9.72 8.65 0.11
CA ALA A 72 -11.17 8.63 -0.06
C ALA A 72 -11.66 9.63 -1.14
N ALA A 73 -11.02 10.80 -1.23
CA ALA A 73 -11.33 11.81 -2.25
C ALA A 73 -10.92 11.32 -3.65
N PHE A 74 -9.70 10.80 -3.78
CA PHE A 74 -9.23 10.22 -5.04
C PHE A 74 -10.09 9.02 -5.49
N ASP A 75 -10.47 8.13 -4.56
CA ASP A 75 -11.42 7.04 -4.82
C ASP A 75 -12.77 7.56 -5.33
N ALA A 76 -13.31 8.62 -4.72
CA ALA A 76 -14.56 9.22 -5.14
C ALA A 76 -14.46 9.78 -6.57
N ASP A 77 -13.37 10.47 -6.91
CA ASP A 77 -13.14 10.97 -8.27
C ASP A 77 -13.04 9.84 -9.30
N VAL A 78 -12.31 8.76 -8.98
CA VAL A 78 -12.14 7.61 -9.89
C VAL A 78 -13.44 6.83 -10.06
N ALA A 79 -14.17 6.58 -8.98
CA ALA A 79 -15.37 5.75 -9.01
C ALA A 79 -16.57 6.48 -9.63
N ASN A 80 -16.71 7.78 -9.33
CA ASN A 80 -17.94 8.54 -9.59
C ASN A 80 -17.69 9.98 -10.11
N GLY A 81 -16.70 10.68 -9.57
CA GLY A 81 -16.58 12.15 -9.66
C GLY A 81 -15.90 12.69 -10.91
N ASN A 82 -15.25 11.86 -11.74
CA ASN A 82 -14.50 12.32 -12.89
C ASN A 82 -14.96 11.71 -14.23
N GLU A 83 -15.64 12.49 -15.05
CA GLU A 83 -16.19 12.03 -16.33
C GLU A 83 -15.13 11.49 -17.30
N ARG A 84 -13.91 12.05 -17.30
CA ARG A 84 -12.81 11.57 -18.18
C ARG A 84 -12.42 10.15 -17.81
N VAL A 85 -12.24 9.87 -16.51
CA VAL A 85 -11.95 8.51 -16.02
C VAL A 85 -13.11 7.59 -16.33
N MET A 86 -14.34 8.04 -16.06
CA MET A 86 -15.53 7.21 -16.27
C MET A 86 -15.74 6.80 -17.72
N GLN A 87 -15.50 7.72 -18.64
CA GLN A 87 -15.61 7.45 -20.07
C GLN A 87 -14.62 6.35 -20.50
N VAL A 88 -13.34 6.51 -20.14
CA VAL A 88 -12.31 5.51 -20.50
C VAL A 88 -12.58 4.18 -19.82
N ALA A 89 -12.91 4.17 -18.53
CA ALA A 89 -13.20 2.96 -17.75
C ALA A 89 -14.36 2.15 -18.33
N ARG A 90 -15.43 2.82 -18.78
CA ARG A 90 -16.60 2.18 -19.40
C ARG A 90 -16.31 1.68 -20.82
N GLU A 91 -15.72 2.55 -21.64
CA GLU A 91 -15.61 2.28 -23.08
C GLU A 91 -14.47 1.30 -23.39
N LYS A 92 -13.36 1.39 -22.66
CA LYS A 92 -12.09 0.74 -23.04
C LYS A 92 -11.69 -0.41 -22.11
N PHE A 93 -12.26 -0.50 -20.91
CA PHE A 93 -11.90 -1.52 -19.93
C PHE A 93 -13.11 -2.35 -19.51
N VAL A 94 -12.83 -3.54 -18.98
CA VAL A 94 -13.73 -4.20 -18.02
C VAL A 94 -13.30 -3.75 -16.64
N SER A 95 -14.10 -2.89 -16.02
CA SER A 95 -13.75 -2.23 -14.77
C SER A 95 -14.33 -2.98 -13.57
N VAL A 96 -13.50 -3.26 -12.57
CA VAL A 96 -13.86 -4.00 -11.35
C VAL A 96 -13.53 -3.16 -10.12
N ARG A 97 -14.46 -3.08 -9.17
CA ARG A 97 -14.26 -2.44 -7.86
C ARG A 97 -14.15 -3.51 -6.79
N GLN A 98 -12.93 -3.88 -6.42
CA GLN A 98 -12.64 -4.85 -5.36
C GLN A 98 -12.57 -4.13 -4.01
N VAL A 99 -13.43 -4.53 -3.07
CA VAL A 99 -13.54 -3.91 -1.73
C VAL A 99 -13.30 -4.89 -0.58
N GLU A 100 -13.21 -6.18 -0.90
CA GLU A 100 -12.94 -7.25 0.05
C GLU A 100 -11.64 -7.98 -0.31
N MET A 101 -10.68 -8.06 0.61
CA MET A 101 -9.38 -8.70 0.33
C MET A 101 -9.32 -10.19 0.64
N LYS A 102 -10.29 -10.75 1.38
CA LYS A 102 -10.13 -12.08 2.01
C LYS A 102 -9.86 -13.22 1.01
N GLY A 103 -10.50 -13.16 -0.16
CA GLY A 103 -10.38 -14.15 -1.23
C GLY A 103 -9.61 -13.66 -2.47
N VAL A 104 -8.95 -12.51 -2.39
CA VAL A 104 -8.16 -11.98 -3.51
C VAL A 104 -6.91 -12.86 -3.71
N ASP A 105 -6.65 -13.25 -4.95
CA ASP A 105 -5.45 -13.99 -5.33
C ASP A 105 -4.21 -13.11 -5.19
N LEU A 106 -3.45 -13.35 -4.13
CA LEU A 106 -2.22 -12.65 -3.78
C LEU A 106 -1.03 -13.03 -4.68
N ASN A 107 -1.13 -14.08 -5.50
CA ASN A 107 -0.13 -14.37 -6.54
C ASN A 107 -0.32 -13.51 -7.78
N LEU A 108 -1.55 -13.06 -8.04
CA LEU A 108 -1.88 -12.18 -9.15
C LEU A 108 -1.84 -10.70 -8.74
N PHE A 109 -2.50 -10.34 -7.64
CA PHE A 109 -2.70 -8.95 -7.22
C PHE A 109 -1.67 -8.50 -6.20
N GLN A 110 -0.43 -8.39 -6.67
CA GLN A 110 0.72 -7.94 -5.88
C GLN A 110 0.94 -6.44 -6.09
N PHE A 111 0.59 -5.64 -5.09
CA PHE A 111 0.89 -4.22 -5.01
C PHE A 111 1.32 -3.90 -3.57
N ASP A 112 1.64 -2.64 -3.27
CA ASP A 112 1.94 -2.23 -1.90
C ASP A 112 0.67 -2.32 -1.03
N HIS A 113 0.58 -3.36 -0.20
CA HIS A 113 -0.62 -3.65 0.58
C HIS A 113 -0.79 -2.68 1.76
N ASP A 114 0.17 -1.78 2.03
CA ASP A 114 -0.06 -0.63 2.94
C ASP A 114 -0.92 0.48 2.33
N LEU A 115 -1.24 0.40 1.04
CA LEU A 115 -2.10 1.39 0.37
C LEU A 115 -3.58 1.20 0.69
N ASN A 116 -4.30 2.32 0.79
CA ASN A 116 -5.76 2.33 0.98
C ASN A 116 -6.54 2.35 -0.35
N TRP A 117 -5.84 2.62 -1.45
CA TRP A 117 -6.34 2.56 -2.82
C TRP A 117 -5.22 2.09 -3.75
N ALA A 118 -5.51 1.15 -4.65
CA ALA A 118 -4.61 0.74 -5.73
C ALA A 118 -5.38 0.41 -7.00
N GLY A 119 -4.73 0.58 -8.15
CA GLY A 119 -5.23 0.16 -9.46
C GLY A 119 -4.31 -0.90 -10.06
N MET A 120 -4.89 -1.96 -10.62
CA MET A 120 -4.16 -2.95 -11.40
C MET A 120 -4.82 -3.14 -12.76
N PHE A 121 -3.98 -3.21 -13.79
CA PHE A 121 -4.40 -3.40 -15.17
C PHE A 121 -3.81 -4.67 -15.70
N LEU A 122 -4.65 -5.51 -16.30
CA LEU A 122 -4.24 -6.85 -16.72
C LEU A 122 -5.04 -7.33 -17.92
N ASN A 123 -4.47 -8.28 -18.64
CA ASN A 123 -5.16 -9.06 -19.63
C ASN A 123 -6.00 -10.15 -18.97
N ALA A 124 -6.97 -10.70 -19.71
CA ALA A 124 -7.88 -11.71 -19.21
C ALA A 124 -7.25 -13.09 -18.96
N ASP A 125 -5.99 -13.29 -19.38
CA ASP A 125 -5.14 -14.45 -19.05
C ASP A 125 -4.26 -14.23 -17.81
N GLY A 126 -4.37 -13.07 -17.15
CA GLY A 126 -3.61 -12.74 -15.95
C GLY A 126 -2.26 -12.06 -16.19
N VAL A 127 -1.89 -11.77 -17.44
CA VAL A 127 -0.70 -10.92 -17.69
C VAL A 127 -0.96 -9.50 -17.21
N ILE A 128 -0.09 -9.00 -16.32
CA ILE A 128 -0.20 -7.65 -15.76
C ILE A 128 0.40 -6.64 -16.75
N TYR A 129 -0.37 -5.61 -17.10
CA TYR A 129 0.09 -4.46 -17.87
C TYR A 129 0.67 -3.36 -16.98
N ALA A 130 0.01 -3.07 -15.85
CA ALA A 130 0.37 -1.94 -15.00
C ALA A 130 -0.13 -2.08 -13.57
N ARG A 131 0.59 -1.44 -12.66
CA ARG A 131 0.12 -1.03 -11.33
C ARG A 131 -0.11 0.46 -11.33
N TYR A 132 -0.99 0.97 -10.48
CA TYR A 132 -1.17 2.39 -10.26
C TYR A 132 -1.60 2.64 -8.82
N GLY A 133 -1.32 3.83 -8.31
CA GLY A 133 -1.57 4.18 -6.92
C GLY A 133 -0.32 4.00 -6.06
N THR A 134 0.12 5.05 -5.39
CA THR A 134 1.18 5.00 -4.38
C THR A 134 1.18 6.26 -3.51
N GLN A 135 1.87 6.22 -2.38
CA GLN A 135 1.92 7.31 -1.42
C GLN A 135 3.31 7.46 -0.79
N SER A 136 3.50 8.53 0.00
CA SER A 136 4.73 8.80 0.74
C SER A 136 4.41 9.44 2.10
N ALA A 137 5.45 9.84 2.82
CA ALA A 137 5.30 10.64 4.04
C ALA A 137 4.63 12.01 3.81
N GLU A 138 4.60 12.52 2.58
CA GLU A 138 3.92 13.78 2.24
C GLU A 138 2.38 13.64 2.28
N GLY A 139 1.87 12.42 2.11
CA GLY A 139 0.45 12.12 2.24
C GLY A 139 -0.04 11.02 1.31
N PRO A 140 -1.28 10.56 1.54
CA PRO A 140 -1.87 9.43 0.79
C PRO A 140 -2.08 9.71 -0.69
N ASP A 141 -2.26 10.99 -1.08
CA ASP A 141 -2.47 11.40 -2.47
C ASP A 141 -1.21 11.97 -3.13
N ALA A 142 -0.02 11.80 -2.53
CA ALA A 142 1.24 12.39 -3.01
C ALA A 142 1.50 12.10 -4.50
N TYR A 143 1.24 10.86 -4.93
CA TYR A 143 1.45 10.41 -6.31
C TYR A 143 0.16 10.00 -7.04
N ASN A 144 -1.00 10.23 -6.42
CA ASN A 144 -2.29 9.92 -7.02
C ASN A 144 -2.84 11.18 -7.70
N SER A 145 -2.97 11.14 -9.03
CA SER A 145 -3.62 12.19 -9.80
C SER A 145 -4.53 11.60 -10.88
N ILE A 146 -5.58 12.35 -11.26
CA ILE A 146 -6.46 11.93 -12.35
C ILE A 146 -5.71 11.88 -13.69
N ASP A 147 -4.86 12.86 -13.96
CA ASP A 147 -4.06 12.88 -15.19
C ASP A 147 -3.04 11.73 -15.24
N GLY A 148 -2.44 11.37 -14.09
CA GLY A 148 -1.55 10.22 -13.98
C GLY A 148 -2.26 8.89 -14.22
N LEU A 149 -3.49 8.75 -13.72
CA LEU A 149 -4.31 7.56 -13.96
C LEU A 149 -4.66 7.45 -15.44
N LEU A 150 -5.18 8.51 -16.04
CA LEU A 150 -5.53 8.52 -17.47
C LEU A 150 -4.32 8.25 -18.36
N SER A 151 -3.15 8.85 -18.05
CA SER A 151 -1.91 8.58 -18.77
C SER A 151 -1.51 7.11 -18.67
N THR A 152 -1.67 6.49 -17.50
CA THR A 152 -1.44 5.06 -17.30
C THR A 152 -2.43 4.21 -18.11
N MET A 153 -3.72 4.55 -18.06
CA MET A 153 -4.78 3.86 -18.83
C MET A 153 -4.49 3.88 -20.33
N HIS A 154 -4.06 5.02 -20.89
CA HIS A 154 -3.71 5.11 -22.31
C HIS A 154 -2.51 4.22 -22.68
N ARG A 155 -1.43 4.23 -21.87
CA ARG A 155 -0.28 3.32 -22.08
C ARG A 155 -0.67 1.85 -21.96
N VAL A 156 -1.60 1.51 -21.07
CA VAL A 156 -2.13 0.15 -20.96
C VAL A 156 -2.87 -0.25 -22.23
N LEU A 157 -3.68 0.64 -22.82
CA LEU A 157 -4.38 0.35 -24.08
C LEU A 157 -3.40 0.14 -25.24
N GLU A 158 -2.29 0.89 -25.30
CA GLU A 158 -1.22 0.65 -26.26
C GLU A 158 -0.59 -0.75 -26.07
N LEU A 159 -0.31 -1.13 -24.82
CA LEU A 159 0.24 -2.46 -24.52
C LEU A 159 -0.73 -3.58 -24.87
N HIS A 160 -2.02 -3.38 -24.58
CA HIS A 160 -3.05 -4.35 -24.87
C HIS A 160 -3.25 -4.55 -26.38
N ALA A 161 -3.24 -3.46 -27.15
CA ALA A 161 -3.37 -3.51 -28.61
C ALA A 161 -2.24 -4.31 -29.29
N ASN A 162 -1.05 -4.36 -28.69
CA ASN A 162 0.09 -5.13 -29.20
C ASN A 162 0.24 -6.51 -28.55
N TYR A 163 -0.60 -6.89 -27.58
CA TYR A 163 -0.51 -8.21 -26.95
C TYR A 163 -1.05 -9.30 -27.90
N PRO A 164 -0.35 -10.44 -28.08
CA PRO A 164 0.77 -10.95 -27.29
C PRO A 164 2.19 -10.63 -27.79
N ASN A 165 2.37 -9.81 -28.83
CA ASN A 165 3.69 -9.55 -29.43
C ASN A 165 4.69 -8.89 -28.46
N ASN A 166 4.20 -8.12 -27.48
CA ASN A 166 5.00 -7.48 -26.43
C ASN A 166 5.11 -8.30 -25.12
N ARG A 167 4.69 -9.57 -25.11
CA ARG A 167 4.63 -10.39 -23.88
C ARG A 167 5.96 -10.43 -23.11
N ALA A 168 7.09 -10.43 -23.81
CA ALA A 168 8.42 -10.46 -23.21
C ALA A 168 8.66 -9.28 -22.25
N GLU A 169 8.12 -8.09 -22.55
CA GLU A 169 8.29 -6.87 -21.74
C GLU A 169 7.43 -6.85 -20.47
N LEU A 170 6.49 -7.80 -20.37
CA LEU A 170 5.50 -7.88 -19.29
C LEU A 170 5.80 -9.02 -18.31
N LEU A 171 6.72 -9.94 -18.65
CA LEU A 171 7.04 -11.12 -17.84
C LEU A 171 7.46 -10.75 -16.40
N GLY A 172 8.30 -9.72 -16.27
CA GLY A 172 8.78 -9.25 -14.97
C GLY A 172 7.71 -8.61 -14.08
N LYS A 173 6.52 -8.30 -14.62
CA LYS A 173 5.43 -7.67 -13.84
C LYS A 173 4.76 -8.63 -12.88
N ARG A 174 5.01 -9.94 -12.97
CA ARG A 174 4.54 -10.94 -12.02
C ARG A 174 5.69 -11.32 -11.08
N GLY A 175 5.43 -11.31 -9.78
CA GLY A 175 6.42 -11.66 -8.77
C GLY A 175 6.47 -13.15 -8.49
N PRO A 176 7.29 -13.55 -7.51
CA PRO A 176 7.28 -14.92 -7.03
C PRO A 176 5.91 -15.27 -6.44
N ASP A 177 5.59 -16.56 -6.46
CA ASP A 177 4.42 -17.07 -5.75
C ASP A 177 4.57 -16.83 -4.24
N ARG A 178 3.46 -16.49 -3.60
CA ARG A 178 3.35 -16.28 -2.16
C ARG A 178 3.07 -17.60 -1.44
N PRO A 179 3.44 -17.70 -0.15
CA PRO A 179 3.19 -18.90 0.66
C PRO A 179 1.71 -19.29 0.76
N ALA A 180 0.80 -18.32 0.68
CA ALA A 180 -0.64 -18.52 0.62
C ALA A 180 -1.23 -17.68 -0.53
N ALA A 181 -2.21 -18.26 -1.23
CA ALA A 181 -2.84 -17.63 -2.37
C ALA A 181 -3.87 -16.56 -1.97
N SER A 182 -4.42 -16.61 -0.76
CA SER A 182 -5.41 -15.63 -0.29
C SER A 182 -5.01 -15.00 1.05
N ALA A 183 -5.57 -13.82 1.34
CA ALA A 183 -5.28 -13.12 2.58
C ALA A 183 -5.75 -13.91 3.82
N LEU A 184 -6.88 -14.61 3.73
CA LEU A 184 -7.45 -15.39 4.85
C LEU A 184 -6.57 -16.59 5.25
N GLU A 185 -5.77 -17.09 4.33
CA GLU A 185 -4.90 -18.27 4.52
C GLU A 185 -3.47 -17.91 4.95
N LEU A 186 -3.16 -16.62 5.12
CA LEU A 186 -1.82 -16.19 5.53
C LEU A 186 -1.49 -16.71 6.94
N PRO A 187 -0.37 -17.44 7.15
CA PRO A 187 -0.06 -18.07 8.44
C PRO A 187 0.00 -17.11 9.64
N GLY A 188 0.42 -15.86 9.44
CA GLY A 188 0.51 -14.85 10.50
C GLY A 188 -0.73 -13.97 10.65
N LEU A 189 -1.84 -14.26 9.94
CA LEU A 189 -3.05 -13.46 10.05
C LEU A 189 -3.65 -13.59 11.44
N ARG A 190 -3.79 -12.45 12.14
CA ARG A 190 -4.40 -12.41 13.47
C ARG A 190 -5.93 -12.55 13.36
N ASN A 191 -6.55 -13.37 14.20
CA ASN A 191 -8.01 -13.57 14.24
C ASN A 191 -8.65 -14.03 12.90
N PRO A 192 -8.14 -15.08 12.23
CA PRO A 192 -8.66 -15.51 10.92
C PRO A 192 -10.15 -15.90 10.99
N GLU A 193 -10.61 -16.51 12.08
CA GLU A 193 -12.02 -16.85 12.29
C GLU A 193 -12.95 -15.63 12.27
N LYS A 194 -12.48 -14.46 12.71
CA LYS A 194 -13.25 -13.21 12.66
C LYS A 194 -13.47 -12.79 11.20
N TYR A 195 -12.45 -12.93 10.36
CA TYR A 195 -12.44 -12.52 8.96
C TYR A 195 -13.17 -13.51 8.03
N ALA A 196 -13.24 -14.79 8.43
CA ALA A 196 -13.97 -15.83 7.72
C ALA A 196 -15.50 -15.63 7.73
N LYS A 197 -16.02 -14.85 8.69
CA LYS A 197 -17.46 -14.51 8.78
C LYS A 197 -17.90 -13.63 7.60
N GLN A 198 -19.21 -13.41 7.48
CA GLN A 198 -19.76 -12.45 6.52
C GLN A 198 -19.11 -11.07 6.75
N THR A 199 -18.72 -10.41 5.66
CA THR A 199 -17.98 -9.16 5.73
C THR A 199 -18.86 -8.00 6.10
N GLU A 200 -18.41 -7.27 7.10
CA GLU A 200 -18.92 -6.00 7.61
C GLU A 200 -17.74 -5.04 7.82
N ARG A 201 -18.01 -3.75 8.08
CA ARG A 201 -16.95 -2.78 8.39
C ARG A 201 -16.11 -3.15 9.61
N SER A 202 -16.66 -3.93 10.54
CA SER A 202 -16.03 -4.31 11.81
C SER A 202 -15.06 -5.50 11.69
N ASN A 203 -15.13 -6.27 10.60
CA ASN A 203 -14.40 -7.51 10.39
C ASN A 203 -13.89 -7.69 8.95
N CYS A 204 -13.64 -6.61 8.22
CA CYS A 204 -12.95 -6.68 6.94
C CYS A 204 -11.43 -6.83 7.17
N ILE A 205 -10.76 -7.62 6.32
CA ILE A 205 -9.30 -7.62 6.23
C ILE A 205 -8.90 -6.31 5.54
N HIS A 206 -8.23 -5.42 6.29
CA HIS A 206 -7.64 -4.23 5.71
C HIS A 206 -6.42 -4.63 4.87
N CYS A 207 -6.12 -3.89 3.79
CA CYS A 207 -5.00 -4.23 2.90
C CYS A 207 -3.70 -4.45 3.69
N HIS A 208 -3.38 -3.56 4.64
CA HIS A 208 -2.14 -3.64 5.41
C HIS A 208 -2.06 -4.88 6.32
N ASN A 209 -3.19 -5.55 6.59
CA ASN A 209 -3.19 -6.81 7.35
C ASN A 209 -2.45 -7.93 6.64
N ILE A 210 -2.26 -7.83 5.32
CA ILE A 210 -1.39 -8.74 4.57
C ILE A 210 0.07 -8.58 5.04
N HIS A 211 0.56 -7.34 5.13
CA HIS A 211 1.92 -7.09 5.65
C HIS A 211 2.01 -7.34 7.16
N ASP A 212 0.95 -7.08 7.94
CA ASP A 212 0.91 -7.47 9.35
C ASP A 212 1.12 -8.99 9.51
N ALA A 213 0.43 -9.79 8.68
CA ALA A 213 0.54 -11.24 8.70
C ALA A 213 1.92 -11.73 8.25
N GLU A 214 2.53 -11.09 7.25
CA GLU A 214 3.91 -11.39 6.84
C GLU A 214 4.90 -11.12 7.97
N TYR A 215 4.75 -10.01 8.71
CA TYR A 215 5.61 -9.68 9.84
C TYR A 215 5.44 -10.68 10.98
N GLN A 216 4.21 -11.02 11.35
CA GLN A 216 3.95 -11.99 12.40
C GLN A 216 4.52 -13.36 12.03
N HIS A 217 4.31 -13.83 10.79
CA HIS A 217 4.89 -15.08 10.34
C HIS A 217 6.42 -15.08 10.38
N ALA A 218 7.06 -13.96 10.04
CA ALA A 218 8.51 -13.83 10.13
C ALA A 218 9.00 -13.88 11.58
N VAL A 219 8.26 -13.30 12.53
CA VAL A 219 8.55 -13.42 13.97
C VAL A 219 8.42 -14.86 14.43
N ASP A 220 7.29 -15.51 14.12
CA ASP A 220 6.98 -16.88 14.56
C ASP A 220 7.98 -17.91 14.03
N THR A 221 8.59 -17.63 12.87
CA THR A 221 9.59 -18.50 12.22
C THR A 221 11.04 -18.08 12.50
N GLY A 222 11.27 -17.02 13.28
CA GLY A 222 12.61 -16.52 13.57
C GLY A 222 13.33 -15.89 12.38
N THR A 223 12.59 -15.45 11.35
CA THR A 223 13.11 -14.83 10.13
C THR A 223 12.89 -13.31 10.08
N TRP A 224 12.34 -12.72 11.15
CA TRP A 224 12.12 -11.28 11.26
C TRP A 224 13.40 -10.48 11.02
N SER A 225 13.29 -9.46 10.17
CA SER A 225 14.35 -8.49 9.88
C SER A 225 13.75 -7.12 9.59
N ILE A 226 14.45 -6.06 9.98
CA ILE A 226 14.08 -4.67 9.64
C ILE A 226 13.96 -4.45 8.13
N GLU A 227 14.67 -5.26 7.34
CA GLU A 227 14.61 -5.27 5.88
C GLU A 227 13.18 -5.49 5.34
N LEU A 228 12.33 -6.18 6.11
CA LEU A 228 10.93 -6.38 5.75
C LEU A 228 10.13 -5.07 5.74
N LEU A 229 10.62 -3.98 6.35
CA LEU A 229 9.94 -2.68 6.30
C LEU A 229 10.29 -1.87 5.04
N TRP A 230 11.36 -2.22 4.33
CA TRP A 230 11.82 -1.54 3.11
C TRP A 230 11.10 -2.05 1.86
N LYS A 231 9.78 -1.89 1.85
CA LYS A 231 8.90 -2.31 0.76
C LYS A 231 8.68 -1.18 -0.24
N TYR A 232 8.58 -1.53 -1.53
CA TYR A 232 8.22 -0.63 -2.62
C TYR A 232 8.92 0.74 -2.56
N PRO A 233 10.27 0.79 -2.55
CA PRO A 233 10.98 2.06 -2.49
C PRO A 233 10.66 2.92 -3.72
N LEU A 234 10.49 4.21 -3.50
CA LEU A 234 10.21 5.18 -4.55
C LEU A 234 11.44 5.37 -5.47
N PRO A 235 11.25 5.79 -6.73
CA PRO A 235 12.35 6.18 -7.62
C PRO A 235 13.23 7.31 -7.03
N ASP A 236 12.71 8.06 -6.05
CA ASP A 236 13.43 9.00 -5.20
C ASP A 236 14.70 8.39 -4.59
N ASN A 237 14.68 7.11 -4.22
CA ASN A 237 15.84 6.41 -3.66
C ASN A 237 16.99 6.26 -4.67
N LEU A 238 16.70 6.34 -5.97
CA LEU A 238 17.72 6.43 -7.02
C LEU A 238 18.19 7.87 -7.25
N GLY A 239 17.42 8.86 -6.76
CA GLY A 239 17.54 10.27 -7.07
C GLY A 239 16.68 10.75 -8.23
N LEU A 240 15.61 10.04 -8.58
CA LEU A 240 14.67 10.44 -9.62
C LEU A 240 13.38 10.97 -8.99
N LYS A 241 13.02 12.22 -9.30
CA LYS A 241 11.68 12.75 -9.06
C LYS A 241 10.86 12.58 -10.33
N ILE A 242 9.74 11.87 -10.22
CA ILE A 242 8.86 11.57 -11.33
C ILE A 242 7.64 12.49 -11.25
N ASP A 243 7.30 13.13 -12.36
CA ASP A 243 6.07 13.93 -12.45
C ASP A 243 4.86 13.01 -12.25
N ARG A 244 4.10 13.27 -11.18
CA ARG A 244 2.91 12.49 -10.81
C ARG A 244 1.77 12.54 -11.82
N LYS A 245 1.75 13.53 -12.73
CA LYS A 245 0.73 13.64 -13.79
C LYS A 245 1.08 12.81 -15.01
N SER A 246 2.38 12.68 -15.32
CA SER A 246 2.83 11.75 -16.35
C SER A 246 2.91 10.31 -15.82
N GLY A 247 3.45 10.12 -14.62
CA GLY A 247 3.74 8.82 -14.01
C GLY A 247 5.03 8.15 -14.51
N VAL A 248 5.67 8.68 -15.56
CA VAL A 248 6.93 8.14 -16.12
C VAL A 248 7.97 9.22 -16.47
N ARG A 249 7.57 10.48 -16.55
CA ARG A 249 8.44 11.62 -16.86
C ARG A 249 9.36 11.93 -15.70
N ILE A 250 10.66 11.95 -15.94
CA ILE A 250 11.65 12.45 -14.99
C ILE A 250 11.52 13.97 -14.93
N GLU A 251 10.99 14.48 -13.82
CA GLU A 251 10.90 15.92 -13.55
C GLU A 251 12.26 16.46 -13.09
N GLN A 252 12.95 15.70 -12.24
CA GLN A 252 14.24 16.10 -11.68
C GLN A 252 15.14 14.88 -11.46
N VAL A 253 16.43 15.08 -11.71
CA VAL A 253 17.50 14.17 -11.25
C VAL A 253 18.26 14.88 -10.13
N VAL A 254 18.25 14.28 -8.94
CA VAL A 254 18.89 14.87 -7.74
C VAL A 254 20.40 14.86 -7.92
N ALA A 255 21.05 16.01 -7.73
CA ALA A 255 22.50 16.14 -7.85
C ALA A 255 23.24 15.20 -6.89
N GLY A 256 24.30 14.55 -7.38
CA GLY A 256 25.11 13.61 -6.59
C GLY A 256 24.48 12.22 -6.36
N SER A 257 23.22 12.02 -6.77
CA SER A 257 22.53 10.73 -6.65
C SER A 257 23.09 9.64 -7.58
N ALA A 258 22.65 8.39 -7.35
CA ALA A 258 22.99 7.27 -8.23
C ALA A 258 22.49 7.51 -9.67
N ALA A 259 21.29 8.09 -9.83
CA ALA A 259 20.74 8.42 -11.13
C ALA A 259 21.56 9.50 -11.86
N ALA A 260 22.04 10.53 -11.14
CA ALA A 260 22.91 11.55 -11.71
C ALA A 260 24.25 10.96 -12.17
N GLN A 261 24.85 10.06 -11.37
CA GLN A 261 26.09 9.36 -11.73
C GLN A 261 25.91 8.48 -12.97
N ALA A 262 24.72 7.88 -13.13
CA ALA A 262 24.33 7.11 -14.30
C ALA A 262 23.96 7.97 -15.52
N LYS A 263 24.03 9.31 -15.41
CA LYS A 263 23.74 10.28 -16.48
C LYS A 263 22.30 10.24 -16.97
N LEU A 264 21.35 9.89 -16.11
CA LEU A 264 19.94 10.10 -16.38
C LEU A 264 19.65 11.60 -16.44
N SER A 265 18.71 12.01 -17.30
CA SER A 265 18.38 13.43 -17.52
C SER A 265 16.91 13.72 -17.23
N ALA A 266 16.65 14.90 -16.69
CA ALA A 266 15.29 15.42 -16.55
C ALA A 266 14.68 15.70 -17.94
N GLY A 267 13.36 15.63 -18.03
CA GLY A 267 12.60 15.84 -19.26
C GLY A 267 12.35 14.57 -20.09
N GLU A 268 13.00 13.46 -19.78
CA GLU A 268 12.81 12.17 -20.45
C GLU A 268 11.77 11.29 -19.75
N ASP A 269 11.13 10.39 -20.50
CA ASP A 269 10.27 9.36 -19.91
C ASP A 269 11.09 8.10 -19.61
N VAL A 270 10.87 7.50 -18.43
CA VAL A 270 11.34 6.15 -18.13
C VAL A 270 10.45 5.15 -18.87
N VAL A 271 11.01 4.48 -19.87
CA VAL A 271 10.28 3.54 -20.73
C VAL A 271 10.36 2.13 -20.17
N ARG A 272 11.55 1.68 -19.73
CA ARG A 272 11.75 0.36 -19.12
C ARG A 272 12.63 0.44 -17.89
N MET A 273 12.45 -0.50 -16.96
CA MET A 273 13.43 -0.79 -15.92
C MET A 273 13.67 -2.28 -15.85
N ASN A 274 14.94 -2.70 -15.88
CA ASN A 274 15.34 -4.12 -15.98
C ASN A 274 14.59 -4.88 -17.10
N GLY A 275 14.47 -4.25 -18.28
CA GLY A 275 13.76 -4.80 -19.44
C GLY A 275 12.23 -4.83 -19.32
N GLN A 276 11.65 -4.51 -18.16
CA GLN A 276 10.21 -4.47 -17.95
C GLN A 276 9.63 -3.12 -18.40
N ARG A 277 8.51 -3.12 -19.13
CA ARG A 277 7.80 -1.89 -19.49
C ARG A 277 7.29 -1.14 -18.25
N ILE A 278 7.52 0.17 -18.20
CA ILE A 278 7.02 1.05 -17.14
C ILE A 278 5.88 1.91 -17.68
N THR A 279 4.77 1.96 -16.94
CA THR A 279 3.61 2.81 -17.27
C THR A 279 3.26 3.81 -16.17
N SER A 280 3.80 3.61 -14.96
CA SER A 280 3.52 4.41 -13.77
C SER A 280 4.67 4.34 -12.75
N ILE A 281 4.61 5.19 -11.72
CA ILE A 281 5.52 5.17 -10.57
C ILE A 281 5.43 3.83 -9.82
N ALA A 282 4.22 3.25 -9.70
CA ALA A 282 4.02 1.98 -9.01
C ALA A 282 4.70 0.80 -9.74
N ASP A 283 4.84 0.85 -11.08
CA ASP A 283 5.65 -0.11 -11.82
C ASP A 283 7.15 0.04 -11.53
N MET A 284 7.63 1.27 -11.32
CA MET A 284 9.02 1.50 -10.91
C MET A 284 9.26 0.92 -9.52
N GLN A 285 8.36 1.21 -8.57
CA GLN A 285 8.42 0.62 -7.22
C GLN A 285 8.38 -0.90 -7.26
N TRP A 286 7.60 -1.49 -8.17
CA TRP A 286 7.57 -2.95 -8.38
C TRP A 286 8.95 -3.51 -8.75
N VAL A 287 9.62 -2.92 -9.74
CA VAL A 287 10.96 -3.34 -10.15
C VAL A 287 11.94 -3.18 -8.99
N LEU A 288 11.89 -2.04 -8.30
CA LEU A 288 12.79 -1.74 -7.20
C LEU A 288 12.54 -2.62 -5.96
N HIS A 289 11.29 -3.01 -5.70
CA HIS A 289 10.93 -3.84 -4.55
C HIS A 289 11.63 -5.21 -4.59
N HIS A 290 11.84 -5.78 -5.78
CA HIS A 290 12.41 -7.13 -5.96
C HIS A 290 13.94 -7.17 -6.02
N LEU A 291 14.60 -6.02 -6.07
CA LEU A 291 16.06 -5.96 -5.99
C LEU A 291 16.55 -6.22 -4.56
N PRO A 292 17.77 -6.74 -4.33
CA PRO A 292 18.29 -6.84 -2.98
C PRO A 292 18.62 -5.45 -2.40
N ASN A 293 18.60 -5.30 -1.07
CA ASN A 293 19.07 -4.08 -0.40
C ASN A 293 20.61 -4.04 -0.23
N THR A 294 21.33 -4.99 -0.84
CA THR A 294 22.80 -4.95 -0.96
C THR A 294 23.21 -4.08 -2.15
N ALA A 295 24.52 -3.91 -2.35
CA ALA A 295 25.01 -3.31 -3.59
C ALA A 295 24.47 -4.08 -4.81
N THR A 296 23.91 -3.35 -5.77
CA THR A 296 23.25 -3.91 -6.96
C THR A 296 23.19 -2.86 -8.07
N ASN A 297 22.74 -3.26 -9.26
CA ASN A 297 22.46 -2.34 -10.37
C ASN A 297 20.98 -2.42 -10.76
N VAL A 298 20.44 -1.29 -11.21
CA VAL A 298 19.16 -1.25 -11.94
C VAL A 298 19.38 -0.63 -13.32
N GLU A 299 18.94 -1.32 -14.36
CA GLU A 299 18.92 -0.76 -15.71
C GLU A 299 17.67 0.13 -15.84
N VAL A 300 17.86 1.38 -16.24
CA VAL A 300 16.79 2.34 -16.55
C VAL A 300 16.91 2.71 -18.03
N GLU A 301 15.88 2.43 -18.81
CA GLU A 301 15.80 2.81 -20.22
C GLU A 301 14.91 4.04 -20.37
N THR A 302 15.43 5.11 -20.96
CA THR A 302 14.75 6.37 -21.19
C THR A 302 14.35 6.55 -22.65
N SER A 303 13.43 7.48 -22.89
CA SER A 303 12.86 7.73 -24.22
C SER A 303 13.83 8.35 -25.23
N VAL A 304 14.92 9.00 -24.78
CA VAL A 304 15.86 9.71 -25.67
C VAL A 304 17.28 9.14 -25.55
N THR A 305 17.78 9.00 -24.33
CA THR A 305 19.19 8.65 -24.07
C THR A 305 19.47 7.15 -23.96
N GLY A 306 18.41 6.32 -23.95
CA GLY A 306 18.53 4.86 -24.01
C GLY A 306 18.79 4.24 -22.64
N LYS A 307 19.67 3.24 -22.57
CA LYS A 307 19.87 2.43 -21.36
C LYS A 307 20.95 3.01 -20.45
N HIS A 308 20.63 3.13 -19.16
CA HIS A 308 21.51 3.58 -18.09
C HIS A 308 21.62 2.51 -17.00
N ALA A 309 22.85 2.15 -16.62
CA ALA A 309 23.08 1.30 -15.45
C ALA A 309 23.25 2.18 -14.21
N VAL A 310 22.27 2.13 -13.30
CA VAL A 310 22.28 2.87 -12.04
C VAL A 310 22.86 1.97 -10.95
N ALA A 311 24.07 2.29 -10.48
CA ALA A 311 24.72 1.55 -9.41
C ALA A 311 24.22 1.99 -8.03
N LEU A 312 23.73 1.04 -7.24
CA LEU A 312 23.16 1.24 -5.92
C LEU A 312 24.07 0.64 -4.85
N LYS A 313 24.20 1.33 -3.73
CA LYS A 313 24.98 0.89 -2.56
C LYS A 313 24.11 0.06 -1.62
N ALA A 314 24.72 -0.70 -0.72
CA ALA A 314 23.97 -1.35 0.35
C ALA A 314 23.18 -0.31 1.18
N GLY A 315 21.95 -0.66 1.58
CA GLY A 315 21.04 0.23 2.31
C GLY A 315 20.23 1.19 1.42
N TRP A 316 20.33 1.10 0.08
CA TRP A 316 19.66 2.03 -0.82
C TRP A 316 18.13 2.04 -0.72
N LYS A 317 17.49 0.97 -0.21
CA LYS A 317 16.04 0.91 -0.04
C LYS A 317 15.52 1.66 1.18
N GLU A 318 16.40 2.06 2.09
CA GLU A 318 15.99 2.76 3.30
C GLU A 318 15.21 4.03 2.95
N SER A 319 14.04 4.19 3.56
CA SER A 319 13.14 5.31 3.29
C SER A 319 12.33 5.67 4.54
N ASP A 320 11.41 6.62 4.43
CA ASP A 320 10.42 6.82 5.48
C ASP A 320 9.25 5.82 5.32
N PHE A 321 9.14 4.86 6.25
CA PHE A 321 8.02 3.92 6.34
C PHE A 321 6.97 4.32 7.40
N SER A 322 7.13 5.45 8.08
CA SER A 322 6.29 5.83 9.22
C SER A 322 4.80 5.99 8.87
N TRP A 323 4.51 6.23 7.59
CA TRP A 323 3.14 6.31 7.07
C TRP A 323 2.48 4.94 6.88
N ARG A 324 3.24 3.84 6.84
CA ARG A 324 2.74 2.49 6.58
C ARG A 324 1.87 1.99 7.73
N GLY A 325 0.65 1.54 7.41
CA GLY A 325 -0.28 0.97 8.39
C GLY A 325 0.31 -0.26 9.08
N SER A 326 1.06 -1.07 8.35
CA SER A 326 1.67 -2.30 8.86
C SER A 326 2.79 -2.08 9.87
N MET A 327 3.38 -0.88 9.92
CA MET A 327 4.40 -0.53 10.92
C MET A 327 3.88 -0.77 12.34
N TRP A 328 2.59 -0.56 12.61
CA TRP A 328 2.04 -0.70 13.96
C TRP A 328 2.11 -2.13 14.51
N ASN A 329 2.12 -3.14 13.63
CA ASN A 329 2.24 -4.55 14.03
C ASN A 329 3.65 -5.13 13.82
N ALA A 330 4.59 -4.38 13.24
CA ALA A 330 5.99 -4.78 13.21
C ALA A 330 6.65 -4.63 14.59
N PRO A 331 7.46 -5.61 15.04
CA PRO A 331 8.23 -5.47 16.27
C PRO A 331 9.43 -4.52 16.10
N PRO A 332 9.96 -3.96 17.19
CA PRO A 332 9.34 -3.89 18.52
C PRO A 332 8.04 -3.05 18.51
N LYS A 333 7.05 -3.52 19.25
CA LYS A 333 5.78 -2.81 19.47
C LYS A 333 5.89 -2.01 20.76
N LEU A 334 5.36 -0.79 20.77
CA LEU A 334 5.23 0.01 22.00
C LEU A 334 3.79 0.04 22.51
N GLN A 335 2.81 -0.01 21.60
CA GLN A 335 1.38 0.01 21.93
C GLN A 335 0.93 1.24 22.74
N VAL A 336 1.57 2.37 22.47
CA VAL A 336 1.27 3.67 23.07
C VAL A 336 0.99 4.69 21.97
N TRP A 337 -0.14 5.39 22.07
CA TRP A 337 -0.46 6.51 21.19
C TRP A 337 -0.02 7.82 21.83
N MET A 338 0.87 8.53 21.14
CA MET A 338 1.49 9.75 21.66
C MET A 338 1.55 10.87 20.61
N PRO A 339 0.41 11.53 20.29
CA PRO A 339 0.43 12.65 19.36
C PRO A 339 1.21 13.84 19.90
N PRO A 340 1.73 14.73 19.02
CA PRO A 340 2.32 15.99 19.43
C PRO A 340 1.38 16.81 20.30
N LEU A 341 1.92 17.45 21.33
CA LEU A 341 1.17 18.45 22.08
C LEU A 341 0.73 19.61 21.17
N PRO A 342 -0.48 20.16 21.36
CA PRO A 342 -0.91 21.38 20.67
C PRO A 342 0.06 22.55 20.92
N ALA A 343 0.19 23.47 19.95
CA ALA A 343 1.11 24.62 20.03
C ALA A 343 1.01 25.39 21.35
N GLU A 344 -0.20 25.75 21.77
CA GLU A 344 -0.46 26.48 23.02
C GLU A 344 0.02 25.74 24.28
N ALA A 345 -0.07 24.41 24.28
CA ALA A 345 0.41 23.60 25.40
C ALA A 345 1.93 23.48 25.40
N ARG A 346 2.56 23.44 24.21
CA ARG A 346 4.02 23.38 24.05
C ARG A 346 4.71 24.64 24.56
N GLU A 347 4.16 25.81 24.25
CA GLU A 347 4.70 27.11 24.68
C GLU A 347 4.79 27.24 26.20
N LYS A 348 3.84 26.64 26.93
CA LYS A 348 3.83 26.64 28.40
C LYS A 348 4.95 25.80 29.03
N LEU A 349 5.57 24.89 28.28
CA LEU A 349 6.59 23.98 28.80
C LEU A 349 8.01 24.56 28.73
N ASN A 350 8.22 25.72 28.09
CA ASN A 350 9.54 26.36 27.92
C ASN A 350 10.64 25.39 27.44
N LEU A 351 10.28 24.48 26.51
CA LEU A 351 11.21 23.51 25.93
C LEU A 351 12.04 24.13 24.80
N PRO A 352 13.26 23.62 24.54
CA PRO A 352 14.03 24.00 23.36
C PRO A 352 13.23 23.83 22.06
N ALA A 353 13.44 24.73 21.10
CA ALA A 353 12.68 24.75 19.84
C ALA A 353 12.80 23.48 18.98
N ASN A 354 13.84 22.67 19.20
CA ASN A 354 14.07 21.40 18.51
C ASN A 354 13.35 20.20 19.17
N VAL A 355 12.55 20.42 20.22
CA VAL A 355 11.75 19.38 20.88
C VAL A 355 10.30 19.44 20.38
N THR A 356 9.82 18.34 19.83
CA THR A 356 8.38 18.11 19.61
C THR A 356 7.86 17.19 20.71
N PRO A 357 7.34 17.74 21.82
CA PRO A 357 6.88 16.92 22.94
C PRO A 357 5.64 16.11 22.56
N LEU A 358 5.60 14.84 22.95
CA LEU A 358 4.52 13.90 22.64
C LEU A 358 3.74 13.55 23.90
N GLU A 359 2.43 13.77 23.89
CA GLU A 359 1.56 13.47 25.03
C GLU A 359 1.09 12.02 24.97
N VAL A 360 1.36 11.22 25.99
CA VAL A 360 0.84 9.85 26.12
C VAL A 360 -0.67 9.92 26.33
N ARG A 361 -1.45 9.71 25.26
CA ARG A 361 -2.92 9.79 25.33
C ARG A 361 -3.60 8.47 25.57
N TRP A 362 -2.94 7.37 25.19
CA TRP A 362 -3.48 6.05 25.40
C TRP A 362 -2.36 5.01 25.45
N ILE A 363 -2.49 4.06 26.37
CA ILE A 363 -1.64 2.88 26.48
C ILE A 363 -2.53 1.65 26.29
N ASN A 364 -2.29 0.87 25.24
CA ASN A 364 -3.06 -0.36 25.00
C ASN A 364 -2.62 -1.47 25.95
N ARG A 365 -3.30 -1.58 27.08
CA ARG A 365 -3.00 -2.58 28.13
C ARG A 365 -3.60 -3.96 27.86
N GLU A 366 -4.20 -4.19 26.70
CA GLU A 366 -4.62 -5.53 26.27
C GLU A 366 -3.47 -6.33 25.67
N GLY A 367 -2.44 -5.66 25.14
CA GLY A 367 -1.24 -6.31 24.60
C GLY A 367 -0.03 -6.22 25.54
N ALA A 368 0.91 -7.16 25.38
CA ALA A 368 2.06 -7.30 26.26
C ALA A 368 2.94 -6.03 26.28
N ALA A 369 3.20 -5.42 25.12
CA ALA A 369 4.01 -4.21 25.03
C ALA A 369 3.42 -3.02 25.82
N GLY A 370 2.11 -2.78 25.70
CA GLY A 370 1.47 -1.69 26.45
C GLY A 370 1.34 -1.99 27.94
N GLN A 371 1.11 -3.26 28.31
CA GLN A 371 1.20 -3.70 29.72
C GLN A 371 2.59 -3.44 30.31
N GLN A 372 3.65 -3.77 29.55
CA GLN A 372 5.03 -3.56 29.96
C GLN A 372 5.37 -2.07 30.07
N ALA A 373 5.00 -1.24 29.10
CA ALA A 373 5.16 0.21 29.17
C ALA A 373 4.50 0.82 30.43
N PHE A 374 3.29 0.35 30.77
CA PHE A 374 2.62 0.77 32.00
C PHE A 374 3.31 0.23 33.26
N ALA A 375 3.73 -1.03 33.27
CA ALA A 375 4.44 -1.64 34.40
C ALA A 375 5.77 -0.92 34.69
N ASP A 376 6.49 -0.51 33.65
CA ASP A 376 7.76 0.22 33.73
C ASP A 376 7.61 1.71 34.07
N GLY A 377 6.38 2.17 34.30
CA GLY A 377 6.11 3.46 34.92
C GLY A 377 5.56 4.53 33.98
N LEU A 378 5.37 4.26 32.68
CA LEU A 378 4.70 5.20 31.77
C LEU A 378 3.24 5.37 32.16
N ARG A 379 2.73 6.61 32.11
CA ARG A 379 1.35 6.95 32.45
C ARG A 379 0.73 7.80 31.35
N GLU A 380 -0.58 7.72 31.22
CA GLU A 380 -1.33 8.69 30.43
C GLU A 380 -1.10 10.10 30.97
N LYS A 381 -1.07 11.08 30.07
CA LYS A 381 -0.69 12.49 30.28
C LYS A 381 0.80 12.74 30.53
N ASP A 382 1.65 11.72 30.57
CA ASP A 382 3.09 11.94 30.46
C ASP A 382 3.40 12.65 29.15
N VAL A 383 4.32 13.61 29.20
CA VAL A 383 4.80 14.31 28.01
C VAL A 383 6.22 13.85 27.72
N VAL A 384 6.39 13.00 26.71
CA VAL A 384 7.72 12.51 26.28
C VAL A 384 8.46 13.65 25.60
N ILE A 385 9.66 13.97 26.09
CA ILE A 385 10.51 15.05 25.59
C ILE A 385 11.86 14.57 25.05
N ALA A 386 12.32 13.39 25.47
CA ALA A 386 13.54 12.79 24.94
C ALA A 386 13.48 11.26 24.91
N VAL A 387 14.24 10.67 24.00
CA VAL A 387 14.52 9.24 23.90
C VAL A 387 16.03 9.05 23.89
N ALA A 388 16.57 8.22 24.80
CA ALA A 388 18.02 8.05 25.00
C ALA A 388 18.80 9.38 25.13
N GLY A 389 18.22 10.35 25.83
CA GLY A 389 18.78 11.69 26.01
C GLY A 389 18.71 12.60 24.78
N GLN A 390 18.21 12.11 23.64
CA GLN A 390 18.01 12.92 22.43
C GLN A 390 16.60 13.50 22.41
N PRO A 391 16.43 14.81 22.09
CA PRO A 391 15.14 15.43 21.87
C PRO A 391 14.24 14.62 20.94
N VAL A 392 12.99 14.39 21.34
CA VAL A 392 12.00 13.82 20.41
C VAL A 392 11.68 14.88 19.34
N ASN A 393 11.67 14.45 18.08
CA ASN A 393 11.29 15.27 16.94
C ASN A 393 10.31 14.48 16.06
N GLY A 394 9.29 15.16 15.52
CA GLY A 394 8.22 14.54 14.74
C GLY A 394 7.03 14.11 15.60
N ASP A 395 6.18 13.27 15.03
CA ASP A 395 4.94 12.80 15.64
C ASP A 395 5.04 11.36 16.17
N THR A 396 3.90 10.80 16.59
CA THR A 396 3.82 9.40 17.07
C THR A 396 4.31 8.38 16.04
N LYS A 397 4.18 8.67 14.73
CA LYS A 397 4.60 7.78 13.65
C LYS A 397 6.12 7.80 13.54
N GLN A 398 6.71 8.99 13.53
CA GLN A 398 8.18 9.16 13.50
C GLN A 398 8.84 8.56 14.74
N PHE A 399 8.23 8.72 15.91
CA PHE A 399 8.70 8.09 17.14
C PHE A 399 8.71 6.56 17.02
N ASN A 400 7.63 5.95 16.54
CA ASN A 400 7.57 4.49 16.37
C ASN A 400 8.54 3.98 15.29
N ARG A 401 8.76 4.76 14.23
CA ARG A 401 9.83 4.49 13.25
C ARG A 401 11.21 4.49 13.92
N HIS A 402 11.52 5.50 14.74
CA HIS A 402 12.78 5.55 15.49
C HIS A 402 12.95 4.33 16.40
N VAL A 403 11.92 3.95 17.17
CA VAL A 403 11.98 2.77 18.05
C VAL A 403 12.34 1.50 17.25
N LYS A 404 11.77 1.31 16.06
CA LYS A 404 12.05 0.14 15.22
C LYS A 404 13.44 0.12 14.59
N LEU A 405 13.99 1.30 14.27
CA LEU A 405 15.30 1.39 13.64
C LEU A 405 16.46 1.20 14.62
N HIS A 406 16.24 1.52 15.89
CA HIS A 406 17.31 1.62 16.87
C HIS A 406 17.21 0.60 18.02
N TYR A 407 16.10 -0.10 18.14
CA TYR A 407 15.87 -1.06 19.23
C TYR A 407 15.32 -2.38 18.72
N LYS A 408 15.57 -3.45 19.48
CA LYS A 408 15.09 -4.81 19.28
C LYS A 408 14.22 -5.25 20.46
N LEU A 409 13.52 -6.38 20.28
CA LEU A 409 12.86 -7.05 21.40
C LEU A 409 13.89 -7.42 22.48
N GLY A 410 13.54 -7.16 23.73
CA GLY A 410 14.42 -7.32 24.89
C GLY A 410 15.23 -6.08 25.26
N ASP A 411 15.41 -5.11 24.35
CA ASP A 411 16.09 -3.86 24.65
C ASP A 411 15.27 -3.01 25.63
N VAL A 412 15.95 -2.07 26.29
CA VAL A 412 15.33 -1.08 27.16
C VAL A 412 15.30 0.26 26.43
N LEU A 413 14.11 0.82 26.28
CA LEU A 413 13.84 2.14 25.73
C LEU A 413 13.85 3.21 26.85
N PRO A 414 14.92 4.02 26.96
CA PRO A 414 14.97 5.13 27.92
C PRO A 414 14.17 6.33 27.40
N LEU A 415 13.24 6.82 28.21
CA LEU A 415 12.45 8.02 27.93
C LEU A 415 12.63 9.04 29.04
N THR A 416 12.82 10.29 28.66
CA THR A 416 12.62 11.43 29.57
C THR A 416 11.21 11.96 29.33
N VAL A 417 10.41 12.00 30.39
CA VAL A 417 9.05 12.54 30.36
C VAL A 417 8.91 13.72 31.32
N LEU A 418 7.94 14.59 31.05
CA LEU A 418 7.40 15.51 32.03
C LEU A 418 6.11 14.91 32.60
N ARG A 419 6.03 14.81 33.92
CA ARG A 419 4.82 14.43 34.66
C ARG A 419 4.57 15.50 35.71
N ASP A 420 3.43 16.17 35.61
CA ASP A 420 3.06 17.27 36.51
C ASP A 420 4.14 18.38 36.59
N GLY A 421 4.83 18.63 35.47
CA GLY A 421 5.93 19.61 35.37
C GLY A 421 7.30 19.10 35.81
N GLU A 422 7.39 17.92 36.44
CA GLU A 422 8.65 17.33 36.87
C GLU A 422 9.23 16.40 35.80
N ARG A 423 10.56 16.47 35.61
CA ARG A 423 11.28 15.53 34.73
C ARG A 423 11.39 14.16 35.41
N LYS A 424 11.00 13.11 34.70
CA LYS A 424 11.14 11.71 35.13
C LYS A 424 11.80 10.88 34.04
N GLU A 425 12.68 10.00 34.47
CA GLU A 425 13.31 9.00 33.60
C GLU A 425 12.52 7.70 33.71
N ILE A 426 12.11 7.16 32.56
CA ILE A 426 11.35 5.92 32.42
C ILE A 426 12.17 4.98 31.56
N ARG A 427 12.21 3.70 31.91
CA ARG A 427 12.99 2.68 31.21
C ARG A 427 12.07 1.53 30.84
N ILE A 428 11.58 1.52 29.61
CA ILE A 428 10.60 0.54 29.15
C ILE A 428 11.31 -0.65 28.51
N LYS A 429 11.12 -1.86 29.03
CA LYS A 429 11.57 -3.07 28.36
C LYS A 429 10.66 -3.35 27.16
N LEU A 430 11.24 -3.48 25.97
CA LEU A 430 10.50 -3.80 24.75
C LEU A 430 10.20 -5.30 24.70
N VAL A 431 8.92 -5.64 24.63
CA VAL A 431 8.40 -7.01 24.58
C VAL A 431 7.38 -7.14 23.45
N ASP A 432 7.04 -8.37 23.06
CA ASP A 432 5.97 -8.66 22.09
C ASP A 432 4.91 -9.57 22.70
#